data_AF-A0A0C3ELZ1-F1
#
_entry.id   AF-A0A0C3ELZ1-F1
#
_cell.length_a   1.000
_cell.length_b   1.000
_cell.length_c   1.000
_cell.angle_alpha   90.00
_cell.angle_beta   90.00
_cell.angle_gamma   90.00
#
_symmetry.space_group_name_H-M   'P 1'
#
loop_
_entity.id
_entity.type
_entity.pdbx_description
1 polymer ?
#
loop_
_entity_poly.entity_id
_entity_poly.type
_entity_poly.pdbx_seq_one_letter_code
_entity_poly.pdbx_strand_id
1 'polypeptide(L)'
;MIKNIPNKMTDKELTGFINDVCPRRIDFLYLRMDFQNGCNVGYAFVNFINVQDLLLFAKMKLNERWNLYSSEKVLQMSYANYQGKEALVEKFKNSCIMDEREEWRPKIFYSEPGPMQGLPEEFPKPTHIRRKERSSFNRGALFVPGIPAHQRMSFNANTTRNSSHVDGRRLRFTHDSSRADATRP
;
A
#
# COMPACT_ATOMS: atom_id res chain seq x y z
N MET A 1 -7.25 0.05 13.46
CA MET A 1 -7.51 -0.01 12.00
C MET A 1 -8.72 0.86 11.71
N ILE A 2 -8.57 1.85 10.86
CA ILE A 2 -9.67 2.69 10.35
C ILE A 2 -10.12 2.09 9.02
N LYS A 3 -11.42 1.92 8.83
CA LYS A 3 -12.06 1.21 7.71
C LYS A 3 -13.06 2.12 7.00
N ASN A 4 -13.48 1.69 5.81
CA ASN A 4 -14.41 2.37 4.93
C ASN A 4 -13.93 3.76 4.48
N ILE A 5 -12.62 3.94 4.31
CA ILE A 5 -12.03 5.20 3.84
C ILE A 5 -12.46 5.45 2.37
N PRO A 6 -12.80 6.69 1.96
CA PRO A 6 -13.06 7.04 0.56
C PRO A 6 -11.80 6.78 -0.28
N ASN A 7 -11.91 6.09 -1.42
CA ASN A 7 -10.75 5.60 -2.20
C ASN A 7 -9.80 6.69 -2.71
N LYS A 8 -10.31 7.92 -2.90
CA LYS A 8 -9.54 9.08 -3.35
C LYS A 8 -8.83 9.82 -2.21
N MET A 9 -9.15 9.49 -0.96
CA MET A 9 -8.51 10.11 0.20
C MET A 9 -7.03 9.73 0.24
N THR A 10 -6.19 10.73 0.45
CA THR A 10 -4.75 10.60 0.62
C THR A 10 -4.38 10.41 2.08
N ASP A 11 -3.15 9.98 2.33
CA ASP A 11 -2.58 9.87 3.66
C ASP A 11 -2.45 11.24 4.37
N LYS A 12 -2.22 12.31 3.62
CA LYS A 12 -2.20 13.71 4.10
C LYS A 12 -3.60 14.14 4.56
N GLU A 13 -4.63 13.90 3.76
CA GLU A 13 -6.01 14.21 4.14
C GLU A 13 -6.45 13.39 5.35
N LEU A 14 -6.09 12.10 5.41
CA LEU A 14 -6.40 11.26 6.56
C LEU A 14 -5.69 11.75 7.83
N THR A 15 -4.42 12.14 7.71
CA THR A 15 -3.67 12.77 8.81
C THR A 15 -4.35 14.06 9.27
N GLY A 16 -4.79 14.91 8.34
CA GLY A 16 -5.55 16.13 8.64
C GLY A 16 -6.84 15.85 9.41
N PHE A 17 -7.65 14.91 8.90
CA PHE A 17 -8.89 14.49 9.54
C PHE A 17 -8.69 13.96 10.97
N ILE A 18 -7.58 13.28 11.24
CA ILE A 18 -7.24 12.84 12.59
C ILE A 18 -6.79 14.03 13.45
N ASN A 19 -5.97 14.92 12.90
CA ASN A 19 -5.45 16.09 13.60
C ASN A 19 -6.54 17.09 14.01
N ASP A 20 -7.67 17.15 13.29
CA ASP A 20 -8.82 17.97 13.66
C ASP A 20 -9.42 17.59 15.03
N VAL A 21 -9.22 16.35 15.49
CA VAL A 21 -9.70 15.85 16.78
C VAL A 21 -8.55 15.61 17.76
N CYS A 22 -7.47 15.01 17.27
CA CYS A 22 -6.33 14.55 18.07
C CYS A 22 -4.99 15.02 17.46
N PRO A 23 -4.66 16.32 17.55
CA PRO A 23 -3.49 16.89 16.90
C PRO A 23 -2.19 16.32 17.48
N ARG A 24 -1.32 15.78 16.62
CA ARG A 24 -0.01 15.20 17.01
C ARG A 24 -0.12 14.07 18.05
N ARG A 25 -1.21 13.29 18.03
CA ARG A 25 -1.45 12.18 18.98
C ARG A 25 -1.30 10.78 18.37
N ILE A 26 -0.76 10.69 17.17
CA ILE A 26 -0.46 9.41 16.50
C ILE A 26 1.04 9.29 16.25
N ASP A 27 1.54 8.06 16.28
CA ASP A 27 2.96 7.74 16.06
C ASP A 27 3.20 6.72 14.95
N PHE A 28 2.13 6.23 14.32
CA PHE A 28 2.18 5.42 13.12
C PHE A 28 0.93 5.67 12.27
N LEU A 29 1.10 5.84 10.95
CA LEU A 29 0.03 5.88 9.97
C LEU A 29 0.43 5.16 8.69
N TYR A 30 -0.42 4.27 8.21
CA TYR A 30 -0.27 3.64 6.90
C TYR A 30 -1.62 3.47 6.23
N LEU A 31 -1.87 4.28 5.20
CA LEU A 31 -3.00 4.13 4.30
C LEU A 31 -2.63 3.14 3.19
N ARG A 32 -3.33 2.01 3.11
CA ARG A 32 -2.97 0.99 2.12
C ARG A 32 -3.43 1.42 0.73
N MET A 33 -2.50 1.39 -0.23
CA MET A 33 -2.74 1.76 -1.62
C MET A 33 -2.87 0.55 -2.53
N ASP A 34 -3.71 0.68 -3.55
CA ASP A 34 -3.70 -0.14 -4.75
C ASP A 34 -2.80 0.54 -5.79
N PHE A 35 -1.66 -0.09 -6.08
CA PHE A 35 -0.64 0.47 -6.96
C PHE A 35 -1.08 0.51 -8.43
N GLN A 36 -2.02 -0.34 -8.84
CA GLN A 36 -2.50 -0.36 -10.22
C GLN A 36 -3.44 0.81 -10.48
N ASN A 37 -4.37 1.05 -9.54
CA ASN A 37 -5.41 2.07 -9.67
C ASN A 37 -5.02 3.42 -9.06
N GLY A 38 -3.89 3.51 -8.34
CA GLY A 38 -3.42 4.73 -7.68
C GLY A 38 -4.37 5.25 -6.59
N CYS A 39 -5.23 4.38 -6.05
CA CYS A 39 -6.25 4.71 -5.05
C CYS A 39 -6.03 3.90 -3.78
N ASN A 40 -6.56 4.35 -2.63
CA ASN A 40 -6.52 3.52 -1.44
C ASN A 40 -7.52 2.35 -1.51
N VAL A 41 -7.27 1.29 -0.75
CA VAL A 41 -8.14 0.09 -0.68
C VAL A 41 -9.20 0.18 0.43
N GLY A 42 -9.45 1.38 0.96
CA GLY A 42 -10.52 1.65 1.91
C GLY A 42 -10.18 1.43 3.38
N TYR A 43 -8.91 1.24 3.75
CA TYR A 43 -8.51 1.16 5.15
C TYR A 43 -7.08 1.64 5.42
N ALA A 44 -6.85 2.00 6.68
CA ALA A 44 -5.55 2.41 7.20
C ALA A 44 -5.23 1.77 8.56
N PHE A 45 -3.95 1.60 8.82
CA PHE A 45 -3.42 1.33 10.15
C PHE A 45 -3.00 2.66 10.78
N VAL A 46 -3.48 2.91 11.98
CA VAL A 46 -3.16 4.12 12.76
C VAL A 46 -2.88 3.65 14.18
N ASN A 47 -1.76 4.08 14.74
CA ASN A 47 -1.42 3.89 16.14
C ASN A 47 -1.50 5.25 16.85
N PHE A 48 -2.31 5.32 17.90
CA PHE A 48 -2.38 6.47 18.79
C PHE A 48 -1.33 6.30 19.88
N ILE A 49 -0.71 7.41 20.29
CA ILE A 49 0.30 7.41 21.37
C ILE A 49 -0.35 6.99 22.68
N ASN A 50 -1.52 7.55 23.00
CA ASN A 50 -2.29 7.18 24.19
C ASN A 50 -3.64 6.59 23.83
N VAL A 51 -4.09 5.65 24.66
CA VAL A 51 -5.43 5.03 24.54
C VAL A 51 -6.54 6.08 24.71
N GLN A 52 -6.33 7.11 25.53
CA GLN A 52 -7.33 8.17 25.73
C GLN A 52 -7.61 8.98 24.45
N ASP A 53 -6.56 9.24 23.65
CA ASP A 53 -6.71 9.93 22.36
C ASP A 53 -7.48 9.05 21.35
N LEU A 54 -7.23 7.74 21.35
CA LEU A 54 -8.01 6.78 20.55
C LEU A 54 -9.49 6.78 20.95
N LEU A 55 -9.79 6.78 22.25
CA LEU A 55 -11.17 6.79 22.76
C LEU A 55 -11.89 8.09 22.41
N LEU A 56 -11.20 9.24 22.52
CA LEU A 56 -11.72 10.53 22.11
C LEU A 56 -12.04 10.54 20.60
N PHE A 57 -11.10 10.10 19.78
CA PHE A 57 -11.29 10.01 18.33
C PHE A 57 -12.46 9.10 17.98
N ALA A 58 -12.55 7.91 18.59
CA ALA A 58 -13.65 6.98 18.37
C ALA A 58 -15.00 7.59 18.77
N LYS A 59 -15.09 8.28 19.92
CA LYS A 59 -16.34 8.93 20.36
C LYS A 59 -16.83 9.99 19.36
N MET A 60 -15.90 10.72 18.75
CA MET A 60 -16.22 11.82 17.83
C MET A 60 -16.52 11.37 16.41
N LYS A 61 -15.78 10.36 15.91
CA LYS A 61 -15.73 10.03 14.48
C LYS A 61 -16.32 8.67 14.12
N LEU A 62 -16.49 7.76 15.09
CA LEU A 62 -17.02 6.43 14.81
C LEU A 62 -18.48 6.54 14.34
N ASN A 63 -18.81 5.81 13.26
CA ASN A 63 -20.11 5.84 12.60
C ASN A 63 -20.50 7.19 11.97
N GLU A 64 -19.57 8.14 11.86
CA GLU A 64 -19.77 9.37 11.09
C GLU A 64 -19.58 9.10 9.59
N ARG A 65 -20.34 9.79 8.74
CA ARG A 65 -20.09 9.79 7.28
C ARG A 65 -18.84 10.61 6.99
N TRP A 66 -18.05 10.18 6.01
CA TRP A 66 -16.85 10.94 5.63
C TRP A 66 -17.18 12.30 5.02
N ASN A 67 -18.36 12.46 4.39
CA ASN A 67 -18.84 13.70 3.74
C ASN A 67 -17.85 14.29 2.72
N LEU A 68 -16.89 13.49 2.24
CA LEU A 68 -15.87 13.83 1.26
C LEU A 68 -16.13 13.04 -0.02
N TYR A 69 -15.87 13.65 -1.17
CA TYR A 69 -15.97 12.99 -2.49
C TYR A 69 -17.34 12.37 -2.80
N SER A 70 -18.43 12.92 -2.27
CA SER A 70 -19.79 12.36 -2.35
C SER A 70 -19.87 10.90 -1.87
N SER A 71 -18.94 10.50 -0.99
CA SER A 71 -18.88 9.15 -0.45
C SER A 71 -19.93 8.98 0.64
N GLU A 72 -20.86 8.06 0.43
CA GLU A 72 -21.84 7.62 1.45
C GLU A 72 -21.23 6.70 2.51
N LYS A 73 -19.94 6.35 2.37
CA LYS A 73 -19.24 5.50 3.33
C LYS A 73 -19.29 6.09 4.73
N VAL A 74 -19.43 5.20 5.70
CA VAL A 74 -19.45 5.49 7.13
C VAL A 74 -18.16 4.97 7.76
N LEU A 75 -17.48 5.81 8.53
CA LEU A 75 -16.23 5.49 9.20
C LEU A 75 -16.45 4.36 10.21
N GLN A 76 -15.64 3.31 10.09
CA GLN A 76 -15.62 2.21 11.04
C GLN A 76 -14.22 2.00 11.59
N MET A 77 -14.14 1.45 12.80
CA MET A 77 -12.86 1.12 13.44
C MET A 77 -12.88 -0.31 13.97
N SER A 78 -11.71 -0.94 13.99
CA SER A 78 -11.47 -2.18 14.71
C SER A 78 -10.02 -2.25 15.18
N TYR A 79 -9.76 -3.06 16.20
CA TYR A 79 -8.39 -3.38 16.58
C TYR A 79 -7.66 -4.07 15.42
N ALA A 80 -6.37 -3.75 15.25
CA ALA A 80 -5.51 -4.42 14.29
C ALA A 80 -4.92 -5.69 14.91
N ASN A 81 -4.51 -6.64 14.08
CA ASN A 81 -3.84 -7.86 14.55
C ASN A 81 -2.44 -7.58 15.10
N TYR A 82 -1.77 -6.54 14.57
CA TYR A 82 -0.49 -6.03 15.08
C TYR A 82 -0.78 -4.76 15.87
N GLN A 83 -0.35 -4.72 17.13
CA GLN A 83 -0.60 -3.65 18.08
C GLN A 83 0.71 -2.98 18.51
N GLY A 84 0.70 -1.65 18.60
CA GLY A 84 1.87 -0.84 18.98
C GLY A 84 2.79 -0.48 17.81
N LYS A 85 3.48 0.66 17.95
CA LYS A 85 4.39 1.21 16.95
C LYS A 85 5.52 0.24 16.57
N GLU A 86 6.19 -0.36 17.54
CA GLU A 86 7.32 -1.27 17.31
C GLU A 86 6.94 -2.49 16.45
N ALA A 87 5.81 -3.13 16.77
CA ALA A 87 5.32 -4.28 16.02
C ALA A 87 4.94 -3.90 14.58
N LEU A 88 4.37 -2.71 14.38
CA LEU A 88 4.03 -2.18 13.06
C LEU A 88 5.31 -1.84 12.27
N VAL A 89 6.28 -1.19 12.89
CA VAL A 89 7.58 -0.90 12.28
C VAL A 89 8.29 -2.18 11.87
N GLU A 90 8.37 -3.19 12.75
CA GLU A 90 8.97 -4.49 12.43
C GLU A 90 8.27 -5.18 11.25
N LYS A 91 6.94 -5.07 11.19
CA LYS A 91 6.13 -5.64 10.11
C LYS A 91 6.44 -4.99 8.76
N PHE A 92 6.62 -3.67 8.73
CA PHE A 92 6.76 -2.92 7.48
C PHE A 92 8.21 -2.65 7.06
N LYS A 93 9.17 -2.61 7.98
CA LYS A 93 10.59 -2.32 7.67
C LYS A 93 11.21 -3.27 6.64
N ASN A 94 10.74 -4.52 6.62
CA ASN A 94 11.20 -5.56 5.70
C ASN A 94 10.18 -5.87 4.59
N SER A 95 9.19 -5.00 4.37
CA SER A 95 8.17 -5.16 3.34
C SER A 95 8.54 -4.39 2.07
N CYS A 96 8.19 -4.91 0.90
CA CYS A 96 8.41 -4.27 -0.39
C CYS A 96 7.74 -2.90 -0.52
N ILE A 97 6.75 -2.58 0.33
CA ILE A 97 6.13 -1.25 0.38
C ILE A 97 7.17 -0.14 0.60
N MET A 98 8.27 -0.43 1.30
CA MET A 98 9.30 0.57 1.57
C MET A 98 10.11 0.96 0.32
N ASP A 99 9.96 0.23 -0.80
CA ASP A 99 10.58 0.55 -2.08
C ASP A 99 9.65 1.36 -3.01
N GLU A 100 8.37 1.51 -2.64
CA GLU A 100 7.37 2.23 -3.43
C GLU A 100 7.52 3.76 -3.26
N ARG A 101 6.66 4.56 -3.88
CA ARG A 101 6.67 6.03 -3.71
C ARG A 101 6.48 6.42 -2.24
N GLU A 102 7.16 7.47 -1.81
CA GLU A 102 7.14 7.93 -0.40
C GLU A 102 5.72 8.16 0.15
N GLU A 103 4.84 8.70 -0.69
CA GLU A 103 3.43 8.96 -0.39
C GLU A 103 2.60 7.70 -0.11
N TRP A 104 3.09 6.53 -0.53
CA TRP A 104 2.42 5.25 -0.33
C TRP A 104 3.07 4.43 0.79
N ARG A 105 4.16 4.92 1.38
CA ARG A 105 4.86 4.24 2.46
C ARG A 105 4.18 4.49 3.80
N PRO A 106 4.31 3.55 4.77
CA PRO A 106 4.00 3.82 6.15
C PRO A 106 4.80 5.02 6.69
N LYS A 107 4.14 5.86 7.48
CA LYS A 107 4.71 7.01 8.18
C LYS A 107 4.78 6.73 9.66
N ILE A 108 5.86 7.19 10.29
CA ILE A 108 6.01 7.17 11.73
C ILE A 108 6.24 8.57 12.25
N PHE A 109 5.91 8.78 13.52
CA PHE A 109 6.07 10.05 14.20
C PHE A 109 6.66 9.81 15.59
N TYR A 110 7.35 10.81 16.14
CA TYR A 110 7.95 10.69 17.47
C TYR A 110 6.87 10.49 18.54
N SER A 111 7.00 9.42 19.33
CA SER A 111 6.06 9.07 20.41
C SER A 111 6.41 9.81 21.71
N GLU A 112 7.70 10.07 21.93
CA GLU A 112 8.22 10.62 23.18
C GLU A 112 7.62 12.00 23.51
N PRO A 113 7.22 12.24 24.77
CA PRO A 113 6.78 13.55 25.21
C PRO A 113 7.88 14.59 24.99
N GLY A 114 7.57 15.64 24.25
CA GLY A 114 8.51 16.72 23.98
C GLY A 114 8.13 17.58 22.78
N PRO A 115 8.98 18.55 22.41
CA PRO A 115 8.72 19.45 21.29
C PRO A 115 8.52 18.72 19.95
N MET A 116 9.11 17.54 19.83
CA MET A 116 9.06 16.71 18.62
C MET A 116 7.87 15.76 18.58
N GLN A 117 7.10 15.61 19.67
CA GLN A 117 6.00 14.64 19.72
C GLN A 117 5.01 14.83 18.56
N GLY A 118 4.73 13.74 17.85
CA GLY A 118 3.84 13.72 16.70
C GLY A 118 4.37 14.44 15.45
N LEU A 119 5.65 14.86 15.42
CA LEU A 119 6.33 15.27 14.19
C LEU A 119 6.83 14.04 13.40
N PRO A 120 6.96 14.14 12.07
CA PRO A 120 7.45 13.04 11.24
C PRO A 120 8.83 12.54 11.69
N GLU A 121 8.99 11.22 11.71
CA GLU A 121 10.23 10.52 12.04
C GLU A 121 10.66 9.66 10.85
N GLU A 122 11.97 9.51 10.63
CA GLU A 122 12.51 8.68 9.55
C GLU A 122 12.30 7.19 9.83
N PHE A 123 11.81 6.45 8.83
CA PHE A 123 11.59 5.02 8.97
C PHE A 123 12.92 4.25 9.14
N PRO A 124 13.05 3.34 10.12
CA PRO A 124 14.30 2.63 10.36
C PRO A 124 14.70 1.73 9.18
N LYS A 125 16.01 1.59 8.97
CA LYS A 125 16.58 0.82 7.87
C LYS A 125 16.21 -0.67 7.95
N PRO A 126 15.99 -1.35 6.80
CA PRO A 126 15.70 -2.78 6.78
C PRO A 126 16.85 -3.59 7.39
N THR A 127 16.51 -4.55 8.25
CA THR A 127 17.51 -5.43 8.89
C THR A 127 17.63 -6.80 8.22
N HIS A 128 16.64 -7.22 7.40
CA HIS A 128 16.59 -8.60 6.89
C HIS A 128 16.24 -8.70 5.39
N ILE A 129 17.26 -8.70 4.55
CA ILE A 129 17.16 -8.63 3.07
C ILE A 129 16.34 -9.80 2.47
N ARG A 130 16.57 -11.05 2.90
CA ARG A 130 15.81 -12.23 2.40
C ARG A 130 14.31 -12.21 2.73
N ARG A 131 13.88 -11.40 3.70
CA ARG A 131 12.45 -11.24 4.05
C ARG A 131 11.80 -10.23 3.10
N LYS A 132 12.56 -9.20 2.72
CA LYS A 132 12.19 -8.20 1.71
C LYS A 132 11.95 -8.85 0.34
N GLU A 133 12.87 -9.71 -0.10
CA GLU A 133 12.74 -10.46 -1.36
C GLU A 133 11.46 -11.31 -1.41
N ARG A 134 11.11 -12.03 -0.35
CA ARG A 134 9.87 -12.85 -0.33
C ARG A 134 8.59 -12.02 -0.31
N SER A 135 8.64 -10.78 0.18
CA SER A 135 7.49 -9.89 0.22
C SER A 135 7.13 -9.33 -1.16
N SER A 136 8.13 -9.12 -2.05
CA SER A 136 7.89 -8.64 -3.41
C SER A 136 7.06 -9.62 -4.25
N PHE A 137 7.24 -10.93 -4.03
CA PHE A 137 6.45 -11.99 -4.69
C PHE A 137 4.99 -12.08 -4.17
N ASN A 138 4.70 -11.57 -2.97
CA ASN A 138 3.37 -11.61 -2.34
C ASN A 138 2.66 -10.25 -2.35
N ARG A 139 3.00 -9.37 -3.30
CA ARG A 139 2.59 -7.95 -3.37
C ARG A 139 1.09 -7.71 -3.13
N GLY A 140 0.22 -8.59 -3.65
CA GLY A 140 -1.24 -8.51 -3.46
C GLY A 140 -1.76 -9.11 -2.13
N ALA A 141 -1.03 -10.06 -1.55
CA ALA A 141 -1.51 -10.95 -0.47
C ALA A 141 -1.11 -10.50 0.95
N LEU A 142 -0.47 -9.34 1.10
CA LEU A 142 0.08 -8.91 2.40
C LEU A 142 -0.95 -8.85 3.54
N PHE A 143 -2.25 -8.72 3.24
CA PHE A 143 -3.35 -8.95 4.17
C PHE A 143 -4.61 -9.42 3.44
N VAL A 144 -4.86 -10.74 3.46
CA VAL A 144 -6.22 -11.33 3.41
C VAL A 144 -6.46 -11.95 4.79
N PRO A 145 -7.36 -11.40 5.62
CA PRO A 145 -7.69 -12.01 6.91
C PRO A 145 -8.32 -13.40 6.70
N GLY A 146 -7.77 -14.44 7.35
CA GLY A 146 -8.45 -15.75 7.51
C GLY A 146 -8.06 -16.90 6.57
N ILE A 147 -7.09 -16.77 5.66
CA ILE A 147 -6.71 -17.90 4.76
C ILE A 147 -5.47 -18.65 5.30
N PRO A 148 -5.58 -19.96 5.61
CA PRO A 148 -4.44 -20.79 6.01
C PRO A 148 -3.39 -20.91 4.90
N ALA A 149 -2.12 -21.09 5.27
CA ALA A 149 -0.98 -21.07 4.35
C ALA A 149 -1.12 -22.02 3.13
N HIS A 150 -1.86 -23.12 3.24
CA HIS A 150 -2.03 -24.11 2.18
C HIS A 150 -2.94 -23.66 1.02
N GLN A 151 -3.83 -22.67 1.25
CA GLN A 151 -4.74 -22.17 0.19
C GLN A 151 -4.15 -21.02 -0.63
N ARG A 152 -2.94 -20.55 -0.30
CA ARG A 152 -2.28 -19.44 -1.00
C ARG A 152 -1.80 -19.78 -2.42
N MET A 153 -1.60 -21.07 -2.73
CA MET A 153 -1.15 -21.49 -4.05
C MET A 153 -2.27 -21.43 -5.11
N SER A 154 -3.54 -21.53 -4.71
CA SER A 154 -4.67 -21.65 -5.64
C SER A 154 -5.10 -20.33 -6.29
N PHE A 155 -4.85 -19.18 -5.65
CA PHE A 155 -5.14 -17.87 -6.24
C PHE A 155 -4.12 -17.45 -7.31
N ASN A 156 -2.95 -18.11 -7.36
CA ASN A 156 -1.85 -17.70 -8.23
C ASN A 156 -1.92 -18.32 -9.64
N ALA A 157 -2.75 -19.35 -9.84
CA ALA A 157 -2.84 -20.07 -11.12
C ALA A 157 -3.57 -19.29 -12.24
N ASN A 158 -4.42 -18.32 -11.88
CA ASN A 158 -5.19 -17.55 -12.86
C ASN A 158 -4.49 -16.27 -13.35
N THR A 159 -3.52 -15.75 -12.60
CA THR A 159 -2.79 -14.52 -12.99
C THR A 159 -1.62 -14.81 -13.95
N THR A 160 -1.11 -16.05 -13.98
CA THR A 160 0.05 -16.42 -14.83
C THR A 160 -0.31 -16.79 -16.26
N ARG A 161 -1.60 -16.93 -16.62
CA ARG A 161 -2.01 -17.35 -17.98
C ARG A 161 -2.12 -16.25 -19.02
N ASN A 162 -2.15 -14.97 -18.64
CA ASN A 162 -2.37 -13.87 -19.60
C ASN A 162 -1.12 -13.07 -19.98
N SER A 163 0.10 -13.55 -19.70
CA SER A 163 1.33 -12.81 -19.98
C SER A 163 2.24 -13.41 -21.06
N SER A 164 1.73 -14.28 -21.95
CA SER A 164 2.53 -14.80 -23.07
C SER A 164 1.78 -14.71 -24.41
N HIS A 165 1.59 -13.49 -24.89
CA HIS A 165 1.49 -13.20 -26.32
C HIS A 165 2.05 -11.81 -26.59
N VAL A 166 3.36 -11.75 -26.85
CA VAL A 166 3.99 -10.62 -27.54
C VAL A 166 4.57 -11.18 -28.83
N ASP A 167 4.01 -10.67 -29.92
CA ASP A 167 4.30 -10.89 -31.33
C ASP A 167 5.81 -10.73 -31.63
N GLY A 168 6.42 -11.79 -32.17
CA GLY A 168 7.78 -11.77 -32.71
C GLY A 168 7.77 -11.98 -34.21
N ARG A 169 7.42 -10.96 -35.00
CA ARG A 169 7.50 -10.99 -36.46
C ARG A 169 8.75 -10.27 -36.98
N ARG A 170 9.44 -11.00 -37.88
CA ARG A 170 10.52 -10.61 -38.84
C ARG A 170 11.89 -10.30 -38.20
N LEU A 171 12.97 -10.92 -38.67
CA LEU A 171 13.45 -10.89 -40.06
C LEU A 171 13.95 -12.28 -40.54
N ARG A 172 13.46 -12.75 -41.69
CA ARG A 172 14.12 -13.79 -42.50
C ARG A 172 14.78 -13.09 -43.68
N PHE A 173 16.10 -13.25 -43.79
CA PHE A 173 16.85 -12.99 -45.01
C PHE A 173 16.60 -14.13 -46.00
N THR A 174 16.16 -13.80 -47.21
CA THR A 174 16.30 -14.65 -48.39
C THR A 174 16.70 -13.76 -49.55
N HIS A 175 17.97 -13.90 -49.96
CA HIS A 175 18.49 -13.41 -51.23
C HIS A 175 17.84 -14.23 -52.35
N ASP A 176 17.17 -13.58 -53.28
CA ASP A 176 16.86 -14.16 -54.59
C ASP A 176 17.06 -13.06 -55.64
N SER A 177 18.11 -13.21 -56.45
CA SER A 177 18.45 -12.29 -57.54
C SER A 177 18.05 -12.96 -58.84
N SER A 178 16.92 -12.54 -59.40
CA SER A 178 16.47 -12.89 -60.73
C SER A 178 17.30 -12.17 -61.80
N ARG A 179 17.55 -12.90 -62.88
CA ARG A 179 18.39 -12.57 -64.04
C ARG A 179 17.49 -12.53 -65.27
N ALA A 180 17.39 -11.38 -65.94
CA ALA A 180 16.88 -11.14 -67.30
C ALA A 180 17.20 -9.67 -67.63
N ASP A 181 18.19 -9.31 -68.45
CA ASP A 181 18.37 -9.41 -69.91
C ASP A 181 17.61 -8.34 -70.75
N ALA A 182 18.26 -7.88 -71.83
CA ALA A 182 17.99 -6.78 -72.76
C ALA A 182 18.43 -5.37 -72.29
N THR A 183 19.33 -4.64 -72.98
CA THR A 183 19.19 -4.24 -74.39
C THR A 183 20.54 -3.85 -75.01
N ARG A 184 20.78 -4.31 -76.25
CA ARG A 184 21.82 -3.93 -77.24
C ARG A 184 21.53 -2.52 -77.81
N PRO A 185 22.43 -1.84 -78.57
CA PRO A 185 23.28 -2.33 -79.68
C PRO A 185 24.77 -2.39 -79.40
#